data_AF-R7IZV6-F1
#
_entry.id   AF-R7IZV6-F1
#
_cell.length_a   1.000
_cell.length_b   1.000
_cell.length_c   1.000
_cell.angle_alpha   90.00
_cell.angle_beta   90.00
_cell.angle_gamma   90.00
#
_symmetry.space_group_name_H-M   'P 1'
#
loop_
_entity.id
_entity.type
_entity.pdbx_description
1 polymer ?
#
loop_
_entity_poly.entity_id
_entity_poly.type
_entity_poly.pdbx_seq_one_letter_code
_entity_poly.pdbx_strand_id
1 'polypeptide(L)'
;MEQTSTPNREQTPTSGRETQKSEDAEVVGVPLSLSRAARYVSAVFSPLLIPTYAVAMAMWITPLNTTPENVRFVACVLVLFITGGIPMAMLLTLLRLGRITDVDISDRRQRTLPTLLISLCYVAAGLYIWRISAPWWMIMFFAAAFVVAMVCIAISRWWKISGHATAIGGVLGMVIWLVLSGLTDIDPMPWVTGMVIVAGIVGTARVILGAHDTLQVLAGWVLGALATYLMLGIPAPDAVVIYPI
;
A
#
# COMPACT_ATOMS: atom_id res chain seq x y z
N MET A 1 -62.17 37.26 -25.95
CA MET A 1 -62.29 35.96 -25.27
C MET A 1 -61.05 35.18 -25.66
N GLU A 2 -60.16 34.72 -24.79
CA GLU A 2 -60.09 34.63 -23.33
C GLU A 2 -58.63 34.26 -23.02
N GLN A 3 -58.15 34.62 -21.82
CA GLN A 3 -56.82 34.32 -21.27
C GLN A 3 -56.62 32.78 -21.17
N THR A 4 -55.45 32.16 -20.95
CA THR A 4 -54.59 32.29 -19.76
C THR A 4 -53.42 31.28 -19.82
N SER A 5 -52.30 31.63 -19.18
CA SER A 5 -51.36 30.79 -18.40
C SER A 5 -50.54 29.65 -19.03
N THR A 6 -49.21 29.86 -19.11
CA THR A 6 -48.17 28.86 -18.74
C THR A 6 -48.23 28.56 -17.22
N PRO A 7 -47.68 27.47 -16.61
CA PRO A 7 -46.39 26.81 -16.96
C PRO A 7 -46.23 25.30 -16.63
N ASN A 8 -45.04 24.77 -16.94
CA ASN A 8 -44.15 23.97 -16.07
C ASN A 8 -43.72 22.56 -16.55
N ARG A 9 -42.42 22.33 -16.25
CA ARG A 9 -41.52 21.22 -16.51
C ARG A 9 -42.07 19.81 -16.29
N GLU A 10 -41.59 18.90 -17.12
CA GLU A 10 -41.15 17.58 -16.66
C GLU A 10 -39.75 17.26 -17.20
N GLN A 11 -38.88 16.90 -16.27
CA GLN A 11 -37.46 16.64 -16.42
C GLN A 11 -37.24 15.27 -17.08
N THR A 12 -36.35 15.19 -18.06
CA THR A 12 -35.79 13.92 -18.56
C THR A 12 -34.28 13.93 -18.34
N PRO A 13 -33.65 12.84 -17.89
CA PRO A 13 -32.45 12.90 -17.06
C PRO A 13 -31.17 13.14 -17.89
N THR A 14 -30.67 14.36 -17.89
CA THR A 14 -29.34 14.74 -18.41
C THR A 14 -28.18 14.37 -17.49
N SER A 15 -28.39 13.57 -16.44
CA SER A 15 -27.42 13.49 -15.33
C SER A 15 -26.32 12.42 -15.46
N GLY A 16 -26.44 11.45 -16.37
CA GLY A 16 -25.56 10.26 -16.36
C GLY A 16 -24.56 10.11 -17.51
N ARG A 17 -24.79 10.76 -18.65
CA ARG A 17 -24.02 10.51 -19.89
C ARG A 17 -23.04 11.64 -20.25
N GLU A 18 -23.24 12.83 -19.69
CA GLU A 18 -22.35 13.99 -19.87
C GLU A 18 -21.29 14.09 -18.77
N THR A 19 -21.63 13.70 -17.54
CA THR A 19 -20.76 13.68 -16.35
C THR A 19 -19.54 12.75 -16.51
N GLN A 20 -19.71 11.59 -17.16
CA GLN A 20 -18.62 10.63 -17.36
C GLN A 20 -17.75 10.93 -18.60
N LYS A 21 -18.22 11.80 -19.51
CA LYS A 21 -17.46 12.26 -20.68
C LYS A 21 -16.55 13.45 -20.35
N SER A 22 -16.85 14.19 -19.27
CA SER A 22 -16.11 15.37 -18.81
C SER A 22 -15.03 15.09 -17.76
N GLU A 23 -15.16 14.05 -16.92
CA GLU A 23 -14.12 13.69 -15.92
C GLU A 23 -12.89 12.98 -16.52
N ASP A 24 -13.07 12.38 -17.69
CA ASP A 24 -12.10 11.52 -18.36
C ASP A 24 -11.27 12.28 -19.43
N ALA A 25 -11.51 13.59 -19.63
CA ALA A 25 -10.84 14.44 -20.63
C ALA A 25 -9.59 15.19 -20.15
N GLU A 26 -9.28 15.28 -18.85
CA GLU A 26 -8.42 16.37 -18.34
C GLU A 26 -7.46 15.97 -17.21
N VAL A 27 -6.89 14.77 -17.23
CA VAL A 27 -5.54 14.59 -16.68
C VAL A 27 -4.58 14.93 -17.82
N VAL A 28 -4.28 16.23 -17.95
CA VAL A 28 -3.59 16.91 -19.05
C VAL A 28 -2.68 15.99 -19.89
N GLY A 29 -3.12 15.66 -21.11
CA GLY A 29 -2.28 15.04 -22.15
C GLY A 29 -2.15 13.52 -22.17
N VAL A 30 -2.81 12.79 -21.25
CA VAL A 30 -2.68 11.32 -21.15
C VAL A 30 -3.88 10.61 -21.78
N PRO A 31 -3.70 9.55 -22.59
CA PRO A 31 -4.81 8.79 -23.17
C PRO A 31 -5.63 8.06 -22.08
N LEU A 32 -6.94 8.01 -22.28
CA LEU A 32 -7.93 7.40 -21.39
C LEU A 32 -7.60 5.96 -20.93
N SER A 33 -7.10 5.13 -21.85
CA SER A 33 -6.69 3.75 -21.55
C SER A 33 -5.54 3.70 -20.55
N LEU A 34 -4.57 4.62 -20.67
CA LEU A 34 -3.41 4.70 -19.80
C LEU A 34 -3.80 5.20 -18.40
N SER A 35 -4.69 6.17 -18.30
CA SER A 35 -5.23 6.63 -17.01
C SER A 35 -6.02 5.53 -16.29
N ARG A 36 -6.79 4.71 -17.03
CA ARG A 36 -7.48 3.53 -16.45
C ARG A 36 -6.50 2.46 -16.00
N ALA A 37 -5.48 2.16 -16.81
CA ALA A 37 -4.43 1.22 -16.43
C ALA A 37 -3.68 1.69 -15.17
N ALA A 38 -3.33 2.97 -15.08
CA ALA A 38 -2.65 3.55 -13.92
C ALA A 38 -3.51 3.49 -12.64
N ARG A 39 -4.83 3.71 -12.74
CA ARG A 39 -5.78 3.50 -11.64
C ARG A 39 -5.83 2.05 -11.18
N TYR A 40 -5.89 1.11 -12.13
CA TYR A 40 -5.88 -0.33 -11.83
C TYR A 40 -4.58 -0.76 -11.13
N VAL A 41 -3.43 -0.36 -11.65
CA VAL A 41 -2.12 -0.60 -11.03
C VAL A 41 -2.08 -0.03 -9.62
N SER A 42 -2.53 1.21 -9.42
CA SER A 42 -2.56 1.84 -8.10
C SER A 42 -3.48 1.13 -7.11
N ALA A 43 -4.58 0.52 -7.59
CA ALA A 43 -5.50 -0.24 -6.76
C ALA A 43 -4.91 -1.61 -6.35
N VAL A 44 -4.32 -2.35 -7.30
CA VAL A 44 -3.71 -3.67 -7.05
C VAL A 44 -2.47 -3.55 -6.15
N PHE A 45 -1.66 -2.52 -6.37
CA PHE A 45 -0.47 -2.21 -5.56
C PHE A 45 -0.77 -1.14 -4.50
N SER A 46 -1.98 -1.17 -3.93
CA SER A 46 -2.35 -0.32 -2.81
C SER A 46 -1.48 -0.63 -1.60
N PRO A 47 -1.01 0.38 -0.84
CA PRO A 47 -0.26 0.19 0.40
C PRO A 47 -0.91 -0.77 1.40
N LEU A 48 -2.23 -0.94 1.33
CA LEU A 48 -2.99 -1.86 2.18
C LEU A 48 -2.77 -3.35 1.81
N LEU A 49 -2.50 -3.64 0.53
CA LEU A 49 -2.28 -5.00 0.04
C LEU A 49 -0.80 -5.41 0.05
N ILE A 50 0.10 -4.43 -0.05
CA ILE A 50 1.55 -4.67 -0.12
C ILE A 50 2.09 -5.55 1.03
N PRO A 51 1.73 -5.33 2.32
CA PRO A 51 2.20 -6.19 3.40
C PRO A 51 1.77 -7.66 3.25
N THR A 52 0.59 -7.89 2.65
CA THR A 52 0.11 -9.25 2.36
C THR A 52 0.96 -9.90 1.28
N TYR A 53 1.28 -9.18 0.21
CA TYR A 53 2.17 -9.70 -0.84
C TYR A 53 3.57 -9.98 -0.30
N ALA A 54 4.08 -9.14 0.61
CA ALA A 54 5.36 -9.36 1.26
C ALA A 54 5.39 -10.66 2.07
N VAL A 55 4.34 -10.91 2.88
CA VAL A 55 4.21 -12.16 3.64
C VAL A 55 4.02 -13.37 2.73
N ALA A 56 3.19 -13.26 1.68
CA ALA A 56 3.00 -14.33 0.72
C ALA A 56 4.32 -14.67 0.01
N MET A 57 5.07 -13.66 -0.41
CA MET A 57 6.40 -13.88 -1.00
C MET A 57 7.34 -14.56 0.00
N ALA A 58 7.47 -14.02 1.22
CA ALA A 58 8.25 -14.61 2.30
C ALA A 58 7.95 -16.11 2.55
N MET A 59 6.67 -16.48 2.57
CA MET A 59 6.21 -17.85 2.85
C MET A 59 6.51 -18.85 1.72
N TRP A 60 6.83 -18.38 0.51
CA TRP A 60 7.12 -19.25 -0.65
C TRP A 60 8.59 -19.20 -1.13
N ILE A 61 9.33 -18.12 -0.85
CA ILE A 61 10.72 -17.96 -1.34
C ILE A 61 11.80 -18.27 -0.30
N THR A 62 11.40 -18.44 0.96
CA THR A 62 12.31 -18.72 2.09
C THR A 62 12.06 -20.14 2.65
N PRO A 63 12.88 -20.63 3.60
CA PRO A 63 12.67 -21.93 4.26
C PRO A 63 11.27 -22.15 4.85
N LEU A 64 10.49 -21.07 5.04
CA LEU A 64 9.07 -21.13 5.40
C LEU A 64 8.20 -21.91 4.41
N ASN A 65 8.66 -22.15 3.18
CA ASN A 65 7.95 -22.98 2.19
C ASN A 65 7.74 -24.43 2.66
N THR A 66 8.54 -24.91 3.62
CA THR A 66 8.36 -26.22 4.27
C THR A 66 7.12 -26.28 5.17
N THR A 67 6.59 -25.13 5.57
CA THR A 67 5.37 -25.03 6.39
C THR A 67 4.16 -25.56 5.60
N PRO A 68 3.21 -26.29 6.24
CA PRO A 68 2.00 -26.76 5.59
C PRO A 68 1.28 -25.65 4.81
N GLU A 69 0.87 -25.96 3.58
CA GLU A 69 0.27 -24.99 2.65
C GLU A 69 -0.97 -24.29 3.24
N ASN A 70 -1.83 -25.04 3.94
CA ASN A 70 -2.99 -24.50 4.64
C ASN A 70 -2.61 -23.43 5.68
N VAL A 71 -1.52 -23.62 6.43
CA VAL A 71 -1.05 -22.66 7.43
C VAL A 71 -0.56 -21.38 6.76
N ARG A 72 0.19 -21.51 5.65
CA ARG A 72 0.69 -20.36 4.88
C ARG A 72 -0.46 -19.54 4.28
N PHE A 73 -1.46 -20.20 3.70
CA PHE A 73 -2.65 -19.52 3.19
C PHE A 73 -3.44 -18.82 4.29
N VAL A 74 -3.68 -19.48 5.43
CA VAL A 74 -4.37 -18.87 6.57
C VAL A 74 -3.60 -17.65 7.08
N ALA A 75 -2.27 -17.73 7.17
CA ALA A 75 -1.44 -16.59 7.55
C ALA A 75 -1.58 -15.41 6.58
N CYS A 76 -1.54 -15.67 5.27
CA CYS A 76 -1.74 -14.62 4.26
C CYS A 76 -3.13 -14.00 4.34
N VAL A 77 -4.19 -14.80 4.52
CA VAL A 77 -5.57 -14.32 4.63
C VAL A 77 -5.77 -13.48 5.90
N LEU A 78 -5.19 -13.89 7.03
CA LEU A 78 -5.28 -13.13 8.28
C LEU A 78 -4.50 -11.82 8.19
N VAL A 79 -3.30 -11.83 7.59
CA VAL A 79 -2.54 -10.60 7.32
C VAL A 79 -3.32 -9.68 6.37
N LEU A 80 -3.96 -10.23 5.34
CA LEU A 80 -4.83 -9.46 4.43
C LEU A 80 -6.00 -8.82 5.16
N PHE A 81 -6.64 -9.57 6.06
CA PHE A 81 -7.72 -9.03 6.86
C PHE A 81 -7.23 -7.89 7.77
N ILE A 82 -6.09 -8.06 8.43
CA ILE A 82 -5.53 -7.08 9.37
C ILE A 82 -5.00 -5.83 8.64
N THR A 83 -4.30 -5.99 7.52
CA THR A 83 -3.61 -4.89 6.82
C THR A 83 -4.36 -4.31 5.63
N GLY A 84 -5.34 -5.05 5.11
CA GLY A 84 -6.22 -4.66 4.02
C GLY A 84 -7.66 -4.41 4.48
N GLY A 85 -8.30 -5.46 4.99
CA GLY A 85 -9.73 -5.43 5.34
C GLY A 85 -10.10 -4.39 6.40
N ILE A 86 -9.42 -4.44 7.55
CA ILE A 86 -9.65 -3.52 8.67
C ILE A 86 -9.34 -2.07 8.26
N PRO A 87 -8.13 -1.74 7.74
CA PRO A 87 -7.82 -0.40 7.22
C PRO A 87 -8.82 0.12 6.20
N MET A 88 -9.24 -0.71 5.25
CA MET A 88 -10.22 -0.29 4.24
C MET A 88 -11.56 0.07 4.89
N ALA A 89 -12.05 -0.76 5.82
CA ALA A 89 -13.27 -0.46 6.57
C ALA A 89 -13.14 0.85 7.39
N MET A 90 -11.97 1.09 7.99
CA MET A 90 -11.68 2.33 8.70
C MET A 90 -11.70 3.53 7.76
N LEU A 91 -11.01 3.48 6.62
CA LEU A 91 -10.98 4.56 5.61
C LEU A 91 -12.40 4.88 5.11
N LEU A 92 -13.20 3.86 4.77
CA LEU A 92 -14.59 4.05 4.34
C LEU A 92 -15.45 4.69 5.44
N THR A 93 -15.21 4.35 6.70
CA THR A 93 -15.90 4.96 7.84
C THR A 93 -15.52 6.43 7.98
N LEU A 94 -14.23 6.76 7.87
CA LEU A 94 -13.74 8.14 7.90
C LEU A 94 -14.29 8.98 6.74
N LEU A 95 -14.42 8.38 5.55
CA LEU A 95 -15.02 9.02 4.38
C LEU A 95 -16.49 9.36 4.63
N ARG A 96 -17.26 8.42 5.17
CA ARG A 96 -18.67 8.65 5.55
C ARG A 96 -18.84 9.69 6.65
N LEU A 97 -17.86 9.82 7.55
CA LEU A 97 -17.84 10.84 8.59
C LEU A 97 -17.34 12.21 8.10
N GLY A 98 -16.99 12.35 6.82
CA GLY A 98 -16.45 13.59 6.24
C GLY A 98 -15.06 13.98 6.78
N ARG A 99 -14.32 13.05 7.38
CA ARG A 99 -12.96 13.28 7.90
C ARG A 99 -11.89 13.21 6.82
N ILE A 100 -12.17 12.50 5.72
CA ILE A 100 -11.35 12.43 4.51
C ILE A 100 -12.22 12.73 3.29
N THR A 101 -11.63 13.30 2.24
CA THR A 101 -12.33 13.61 0.97
C THR A 101 -12.32 12.45 -0.02
N ASP A 102 -11.29 11.62 0.02
CA ASP A 102 -11.02 10.56 -0.94
C ASP A 102 -10.17 9.46 -0.30
N VAL A 103 -10.24 8.25 -0.84
CA VAL A 103 -9.51 7.07 -0.32
C VAL A 103 -8.00 7.20 -0.55
N ASP A 104 -7.58 7.96 -1.56
CA ASP A 104 -6.17 8.25 -1.87
C ASP A 104 -5.57 9.35 -0.96
N ILE A 105 -6.40 9.96 -0.11
CA ILE A 105 -6.06 11.02 0.86
C ILE A 105 -5.20 12.11 0.20
N SER A 106 -5.79 12.77 -0.80
CA SER A 106 -5.14 13.78 -1.63
C SER A 106 -4.67 15.00 -0.83
N ASP A 107 -5.41 15.37 0.23
CA ASP A 107 -5.02 16.41 1.17
C ASP A 107 -4.08 15.87 2.26
N ARG A 108 -2.86 16.44 2.30
CA ARG A 108 -1.85 16.14 3.33
C ARG A 108 -2.34 16.37 4.76
N ARG A 109 -3.24 17.33 5.00
CA ARG A 109 -3.76 17.64 6.35
C ARG A 109 -4.62 16.52 6.90
N GLN A 110 -5.26 15.75 6.02
CA GLN A 110 -6.13 14.64 6.37
C GLN A 110 -5.36 13.33 6.56
N ARG A 111 -4.06 13.26 6.20
CA ARG A 111 -3.26 12.02 6.23
C ARG A 111 -2.91 11.51 7.61
N THR A 112 -2.77 12.39 8.60
CA THR A 112 -2.28 12.01 9.93
C THR A 112 -3.15 10.93 10.59
N LEU A 113 -4.47 11.14 10.62
CA LEU A 113 -5.38 10.25 11.33
C LEU A 113 -5.54 8.88 10.62
N PRO A 114 -5.79 8.80 9.30
CA PRO A 114 -5.77 7.54 8.56
C PRO A 114 -4.44 6.78 8.71
N THR A 115 -3.30 7.44 8.53
CA THR A 115 -2.00 6.77 8.60
C THR A 115 -1.69 6.26 10.00
N LEU A 116 -2.09 6.98 11.06
CA LEU A 116 -1.98 6.49 12.45
C LEU A 116 -2.80 5.21 12.65
N LEU A 117 -4.04 5.19 12.19
CA LEU A 117 -4.91 4.02 12.30
C LEU A 117 -4.35 2.81 11.53
N ILE A 118 -3.87 3.03 10.31
CA ILE A 118 -3.20 2.00 9.49
C ILE A 118 -1.92 1.51 10.20
N SER A 119 -1.14 2.40 10.81
CA SER A 119 0.07 2.00 11.53
C SER A 119 -0.23 1.10 12.74
N LEU A 120 -1.37 1.30 13.41
CA LEU A 120 -1.85 0.42 14.46
C LEU A 120 -2.19 -0.97 13.93
N CYS A 121 -2.72 -1.07 12.72
CA CYS A 121 -2.92 -2.35 12.03
C CYS A 121 -1.58 -3.05 11.73
N TYR A 122 -0.51 -2.32 11.42
CA TYR A 122 0.83 -2.92 11.28
C TYR A 122 1.35 -3.48 12.61
N VAL A 123 1.12 -2.80 13.73
CA VAL A 123 1.43 -3.33 15.06
C VAL A 123 0.63 -4.61 15.33
N ALA A 124 -0.68 -4.61 15.05
CA ALA A 124 -1.52 -5.79 15.20
C ALA A 124 -1.05 -6.97 14.32
N ALA A 125 -0.63 -6.70 13.09
CA ALA A 125 -0.07 -7.71 12.20
C ALA A 125 1.28 -8.24 12.73
N GLY A 126 2.16 -7.39 13.23
CA GLY A 126 3.41 -7.81 13.88
C GLY A 126 3.17 -8.69 15.11
N LEU A 127 2.18 -8.35 15.94
CA LEU A 127 1.76 -9.19 17.07
C LEU A 127 1.19 -10.54 16.63
N TYR A 128 0.42 -10.56 15.54
CA TYR A 128 -0.08 -11.80 14.94
C TYR A 128 1.08 -12.70 14.47
N ILE A 129 2.04 -12.14 13.72
CA ILE A 129 3.25 -12.85 13.25
C ILE A 129 4.06 -13.41 14.43
N TRP A 130 4.22 -12.63 15.50
CA TRP A 130 4.86 -13.11 16.73
C TRP A 130 4.10 -14.28 17.37
N ARG A 131 2.77 -14.24 17.38
CA ARG A 131 1.92 -15.29 17.97
C ARG A 131 1.94 -16.61 17.22
N ILE A 132 2.19 -16.59 15.91
CA ILE A 132 2.37 -17.81 15.11
C ILE A 132 3.82 -18.30 15.12
N SER A 133 4.68 -17.74 15.98
CA SER A 133 6.10 -18.11 16.11
C SER A 133 6.88 -17.98 14.80
N ALA A 134 6.51 -17.03 13.95
CA ALA A 134 7.26 -16.76 12.73
C ALA A 134 8.63 -16.13 13.03
N PRO A 135 9.58 -16.20 12.09
CA PRO A 135 10.94 -15.67 12.26
C PRO A 135 10.96 -14.19 12.66
N TRP A 136 11.95 -13.81 13.48
CA TRP A 136 12.11 -12.45 14.01
C TRP A 136 12.09 -11.37 12.94
N TRP A 137 12.74 -11.61 11.79
CA TRP A 137 12.79 -10.65 10.71
C TRP A 137 11.40 -10.32 10.12
N MET A 138 10.44 -11.24 10.17
CA MET A 138 9.06 -10.96 9.75
C MET A 138 8.35 -10.02 10.72
N ILE A 139 8.63 -10.13 12.02
CA ILE A 139 8.13 -9.18 13.03
C ILE A 139 8.76 -7.80 12.78
N MET A 140 10.07 -7.77 12.51
CA MET A 140 10.79 -6.53 12.19
C MET A 140 10.29 -5.89 10.88
N PHE A 141 9.77 -6.66 9.92
CA PHE A 141 9.12 -6.10 8.73
C PHE A 141 7.88 -5.27 9.10
N PHE A 142 7.02 -5.77 9.98
CA PHE A 142 5.85 -5.00 10.44
C PHE A 142 6.23 -3.83 11.35
N ALA A 143 7.27 -3.99 12.17
CA ALA A 143 7.84 -2.88 12.94
C ALA A 143 8.40 -1.79 12.01
N ALA A 144 9.07 -2.18 10.92
CA ALA A 144 9.55 -1.25 9.90
C ALA A 144 8.40 -0.51 9.22
N ALA A 145 7.33 -1.22 8.83
CA ALA A 145 6.15 -0.60 8.25
C ALA A 145 5.52 0.46 9.18
N PHE A 146 5.48 0.19 10.50
CA PHE A 146 5.06 1.17 11.51
C PHE A 146 5.99 2.39 11.56
N VAL A 147 7.31 2.17 11.67
CA VAL A 147 8.31 3.26 11.72
C VAL A 147 8.24 4.12 10.46
N VAL A 148 8.20 3.49 9.30
CA VAL A 148 8.07 4.15 8.00
C VAL A 148 6.78 4.97 7.94
N ALA A 149 5.65 4.45 8.42
CA ALA A 149 4.40 5.21 8.50
C ALA A 149 4.55 6.45 9.38
N MET A 150 5.24 6.35 10.52
CA MET A 150 5.50 7.51 11.40
C MET A 150 6.40 8.54 10.74
N VAL A 151 7.45 8.11 10.05
CA VAL A 151 8.34 8.99 9.28
C VAL A 151 7.56 9.66 8.14
N CYS A 152 6.69 8.93 7.43
CA CYS A 152 5.83 9.49 6.40
C CYS A 152 4.89 10.56 6.95
N ILE A 153 4.30 10.36 8.14
CA ILE A 153 3.48 11.40 8.80
C ILE A 153 4.33 12.63 9.10
N ALA A 154 5.54 12.45 9.64
CA ALA A 154 6.44 13.55 9.96
C ALA A 154 6.80 14.35 8.71
N ILE A 155 7.29 13.69 7.65
CA ILE A 155 7.67 14.32 6.38
C ILE A 155 6.46 15.02 5.74
N SER A 156 5.28 14.37 5.75
CA SER A 156 4.05 14.89 5.14
C SER A 156 3.55 16.21 5.74
N ARG A 157 4.06 16.64 6.90
CA ARG A 157 3.80 17.98 7.43
C ARG A 157 4.40 19.09 6.57
N TRP A 158 5.56 18.85 5.98
CA TRP A 158 6.30 19.84 5.19
C TRP A 158 6.26 19.53 3.69
N TRP A 159 6.38 18.25 3.31
CA TRP A 159 6.50 17.83 1.91
C TRP A 159 5.74 16.53 1.64
N LYS A 160 4.96 16.48 0.55
CA LYS A 160 4.18 15.27 0.21
C LYS A 160 5.14 14.14 -0.20
N ILE A 161 4.96 12.96 0.36
CA ILE A 161 5.63 11.73 -0.05
C ILE A 161 4.62 10.71 -0.57
N SER A 162 5.03 9.84 -1.48
CA SER A 162 4.17 8.82 -2.10
C SER A 162 4.09 7.56 -1.23
N GLY A 163 2.91 7.30 -0.67
CA GLY A 163 2.66 6.10 0.16
C GLY A 163 2.78 4.79 -0.63
N HIS A 164 2.30 4.76 -1.88
CA HIS A 164 2.47 3.61 -2.79
C HIS A 164 3.94 3.32 -3.06
N ALA A 165 4.74 4.36 -3.35
CA ALA A 165 6.17 4.19 -3.56
C ALA A 165 6.86 3.71 -2.28
N THR A 166 6.52 4.29 -1.12
CA THR A 166 7.07 3.85 0.17
C THR A 166 6.76 2.39 0.49
N ALA A 167 5.54 1.92 0.22
CA ALA A 167 5.17 0.53 0.45
C ALA A 167 5.96 -0.43 -0.45
N ILE A 168 6.06 -0.13 -1.77
CA ILE A 168 6.86 -0.95 -2.70
C ILE A 168 8.35 -0.90 -2.33
N GLY A 169 8.86 0.27 -1.93
CA GLY A 169 10.22 0.43 -1.42
C GLY A 169 10.47 -0.49 -0.23
N GLY A 170 9.53 -0.59 0.71
CA GLY A 170 9.63 -1.50 1.85
C GLY A 170 9.80 -2.97 1.44
N VAL A 171 9.01 -3.44 0.48
CA VAL A 171 9.16 -4.81 -0.05
C VAL A 171 10.48 -4.98 -0.78
N LEU A 172 10.92 -4.00 -1.56
CA LEU A 172 12.23 -4.03 -2.22
C LEU A 172 13.37 -4.14 -1.18
N GLY A 173 13.30 -3.37 -0.09
CA GLY A 173 14.27 -3.45 1.02
C GLY A 173 14.26 -4.81 1.71
N MET A 174 13.08 -5.40 1.91
CA MET A 174 12.93 -6.76 2.43
C MET A 174 13.56 -7.80 1.50
N VAL A 175 13.30 -7.73 0.19
CA VAL A 175 13.90 -8.66 -0.79
C VAL A 175 15.41 -8.52 -0.75
N ILE A 176 15.95 -7.31 -0.87
CA ILE A 176 17.41 -7.06 -0.80
C ILE A 176 18.01 -7.67 0.48
N TRP A 177 17.36 -7.49 1.62
CA TRP A 177 17.82 -8.07 2.89
C TRP A 177 17.81 -9.60 2.88
N LEU A 178 16.74 -10.24 2.36
CA LEU A 178 16.63 -11.69 2.25
C LEU A 178 17.74 -12.29 1.37
N VAL A 179 18.01 -11.64 0.23
CA VAL A 179 19.09 -12.03 -0.69
C VAL A 179 20.45 -11.96 0.00
N LEU A 180 20.77 -10.82 0.63
CA LEU A 180 22.07 -10.60 1.26
C LEU A 180 22.30 -11.46 2.51
N SER A 181 21.21 -11.85 3.18
CA SER A 181 21.25 -12.71 4.36
C SER A 181 21.29 -14.20 4.00
N GLY A 182 21.12 -14.57 2.72
CA GLY A 182 21.14 -15.96 2.25
C GLY A 182 19.91 -16.78 2.65
N LEU A 183 18.77 -16.13 2.93
CA LEU A 183 17.52 -16.79 3.33
C LEU A 183 16.63 -17.20 2.14
N THR A 184 17.10 -17.04 0.90
CA THR A 184 16.34 -17.38 -0.30
C THR A 184 16.67 -18.80 -0.77
N ASP A 185 15.67 -19.68 -0.80
CA ASP A 185 15.82 -21.09 -1.25
C ASP A 185 15.90 -21.23 -2.78
N ILE A 186 15.54 -20.17 -3.50
CA ILE A 186 15.48 -20.09 -4.96
C ILE A 186 16.35 -18.93 -5.46
N ASP A 187 16.65 -18.91 -6.76
CA ASP A 187 17.42 -17.83 -7.38
C ASP A 187 16.80 -16.46 -7.01
N PRO A 188 17.54 -15.61 -6.27
CA PRO A 188 17.01 -14.33 -5.80
C PRO A 188 16.89 -13.27 -6.90
N MET A 189 17.66 -13.40 -7.98
CA MET A 189 17.78 -12.35 -9.00
C MET A 189 16.45 -12.03 -9.70
N PRO A 190 15.62 -13.00 -10.13
CA PRO A 190 14.30 -12.74 -10.70
C PRO A 190 13.39 -11.91 -9.79
N TRP A 191 13.46 -12.10 -8.47
CA TRP A 191 12.62 -11.38 -7.50
C TRP A 191 13.05 -9.94 -7.33
N VAL A 192 14.37 -9.68 -7.25
CA VAL A 192 14.91 -8.32 -7.20
C VAL A 192 14.53 -7.57 -8.48
N THR A 193 14.79 -8.17 -9.65
CA THR A 193 14.44 -7.56 -10.94
C THR A 193 12.94 -7.32 -11.06
N GLY A 194 12.11 -8.31 -10.70
CA GLY A 194 10.65 -8.18 -10.69
C GLY A 194 10.16 -7.03 -9.82
N MET A 195 10.70 -6.88 -8.61
CA MET A 195 10.31 -5.80 -7.70
C MET A 195 10.76 -4.42 -8.19
N VAL A 196 11.93 -4.31 -8.84
CA VAL A 196 12.36 -3.05 -9.48
C VAL A 196 11.43 -2.67 -10.63
N ILE A 197 11.00 -3.63 -11.45
CA ILE A 197 10.02 -3.40 -12.52
C ILE A 197 8.68 -2.96 -11.94
N VAL A 198 8.17 -3.66 -10.93
CA VAL A 198 6.92 -3.29 -10.23
C VAL A 198 7.04 -1.89 -9.62
N ALA A 199 8.17 -1.56 -8.99
CA ALA A 199 8.44 -0.22 -8.48
C ALA A 199 8.28 0.80 -9.60
N GLY A 200 8.98 0.62 -10.73
CA GLY A 200 8.87 1.50 -11.90
C GLY A 200 7.41 1.68 -12.37
N ILE A 201 6.68 0.57 -12.56
CA ILE A 201 5.27 0.60 -13.01
C ILE A 201 4.38 1.39 -12.05
N VAL A 202 4.49 1.12 -10.74
CA VAL A 202 3.69 1.81 -9.70
C VAL A 202 4.08 3.29 -9.62
N GLY A 203 5.38 3.61 -9.66
CA GLY A 203 5.85 4.99 -9.65
C GLY A 203 5.34 5.78 -10.83
N THR A 204 5.49 5.24 -12.04
CA THR A 204 4.97 5.84 -13.27
C THR A 204 3.45 6.02 -13.21
N ALA A 205 2.70 5.03 -12.68
CA ALA A 205 1.26 5.17 -12.51
C ALA A 205 0.89 6.35 -11.59
N ARG A 206 1.62 6.57 -10.48
CA ARG A 206 1.34 7.70 -9.57
C ARG A 206 1.68 9.07 -10.19
N VAL A 207 2.71 9.13 -11.04
CA VAL A 207 3.05 10.34 -11.79
C VAL A 207 2.00 10.62 -12.88
N ILE A 208 1.58 9.59 -13.63
CA ILE A 208 0.55 9.70 -14.67
C ILE A 208 -0.78 10.19 -14.09
N LEU A 209 -1.17 9.71 -12.91
CA LEU A 209 -2.39 10.14 -12.23
C LEU A 209 -2.30 11.55 -11.62
N GLY A 210 -1.16 12.24 -11.75
CA GLY A 210 -0.93 13.55 -11.15
C GLY A 210 -0.91 13.53 -9.62
N ALA A 211 -0.84 12.36 -9.00
CA ALA A 211 -0.92 12.22 -7.55
C ALA A 211 0.39 12.65 -6.87
N HIS A 212 1.52 12.42 -7.53
CA HIS A 212 2.86 12.67 -7.00
C HIS A 212 3.85 13.06 -8.10
N ASP A 213 4.86 13.85 -7.73
CA ASP A 213 6.03 14.11 -8.58
C ASP A 213 7.07 13.00 -8.48
N THR A 214 7.94 12.89 -9.50
CA THR A 214 9.02 11.89 -9.59
C THR A 214 9.91 11.90 -8.35
N LEU A 215 10.25 13.09 -7.81
CA LEU A 215 11.09 13.17 -6.61
C LEU A 215 10.37 12.62 -5.37
N GLN A 216 9.05 12.81 -5.27
CA GLN A 216 8.23 12.27 -4.17
C GLN A 216 8.11 10.74 -4.24
N VAL A 217 8.09 10.18 -5.45
CA VAL A 217 8.11 8.74 -5.69
C VAL A 217 9.48 8.16 -5.32
N LEU A 218 10.57 8.76 -5.82
CA LEU A 218 11.93 8.30 -5.52
C LEU A 218 12.25 8.35 -4.03
N ALA A 219 11.93 9.47 -3.37
CA ALA A 219 12.09 9.61 -1.92
C ALA A 219 11.26 8.55 -1.16
N GLY A 220 10.06 8.23 -1.68
CA GLY A 220 9.23 7.15 -1.16
C GLY A 220 9.93 5.79 -1.22
N TRP A 221 10.45 5.41 -2.39
CA TRP A 221 11.19 4.15 -2.56
C TRP A 221 12.39 4.05 -1.63
N VAL A 222 13.23 5.09 -1.59
CA VAL A 222 14.43 5.11 -0.76
C VAL A 222 14.08 5.00 0.72
N LEU A 223 13.10 5.77 1.20
CA LEU A 223 12.66 5.72 2.59
C LEU A 223 12.18 4.31 2.97
N GLY A 224 11.28 3.73 2.17
CA GLY A 224 10.74 2.40 2.43
C GLY A 224 11.83 1.33 2.44
N ALA A 225 12.68 1.34 1.41
CA ALA A 225 13.73 0.33 1.24
C ALA A 225 14.78 0.40 2.36
N LEU A 226 15.30 1.60 2.64
CA LEU A 226 16.35 1.79 3.64
C LEU A 226 15.85 1.46 5.04
N ALA A 227 14.69 1.99 5.43
CA ALA A 227 14.13 1.74 6.76
C ALA A 227 13.82 0.26 6.97
N THR A 228 13.25 -0.42 5.97
CA THR A 228 12.95 -1.85 6.07
C THR A 228 14.22 -2.68 6.13
N TYR A 229 15.19 -2.42 5.27
CA TYR A 229 16.48 -3.11 5.28
C TYR A 229 17.18 -2.99 6.64
N LEU A 230 17.24 -1.77 7.21
CA LEU A 230 17.88 -1.53 8.50
C LEU A 230 17.15 -2.21 9.66
N MET A 231 15.81 -2.17 9.67
CA MET A 231 15.01 -2.80 10.72
C MET A 231 15.13 -4.32 10.70
N LEU A 232 15.15 -4.95 9.51
CA LEU A 232 15.33 -6.39 9.38
C LEU A 232 16.71 -6.86 9.84
N GLY A 233 17.74 -6.00 9.73
CA GLY A 233 19.08 -6.28 10.22
C GLY A 233 19.23 -6.26 11.75
N ILE A 234 18.19 -5.88 12.51
CA ILE A 234 18.23 -5.88 13.97
C ILE A 234 18.17 -7.34 14.46
N PRO A 235 19.19 -7.84 15.16
CA PRO A 235 19.21 -9.21 15.64
C PRO A 235 18.10 -9.43 16.68
N ALA A 236 17.60 -10.66 16.76
CA ALA A 236 16.68 -11.04 17.81
C ALA A 236 17.36 -10.86 19.18
N PRO A 237 16.66 -10.29 20.19
CA PRO A 237 17.19 -10.28 21.54
C PRO A 237 17.35 -11.73 22.03
N ASP A 238 18.35 -11.99 22.89
CA ASP A 238 18.73 -13.34 23.35
C ASP A 238 17.56 -14.14 23.96
N ALA A 239 16.50 -13.44 24.43
CA ALA A 239 15.29 -14.04 24.99
C ALA A 239 14.24 -14.48 23.94
N VAL A 240 14.42 -14.11 22.66
CA VAL A 240 13.47 -14.35 21.55
C VAL A 240 14.10 -15.25 20.48
N VAL A 241 15.04 -16.11 20.87
CA VAL A 241 15.53 -17.20 20.01
C VAL A 241 14.39 -18.21 19.82
N ILE A 242 13.46 -17.89 18.92
CA ILE A 242 12.50 -18.83 18.38
C ILE A 242 13.29 -19.66 17.36
N TYR A 243 13.43 -20.94 17.69
CA TYR A 243 14.23 -21.94 17.00
C TYR A 243 14.03 -21.95 15.48
N PRO A 244 15.07 -22.36 14.72
CA PRO A 244 14.98 -22.57 13.29
C PRO A 244 14.05 -23.74 13.01
N ILE A 245 13.32 -23.62 11.90
CA ILE A 245 12.60 -24.72 11.27
C ILE A 245 13.59 -25.82 10.88
#